data_AF-A0A9X6RIS4-F1
#
_entry.id   AF-A0A9X6RIS4-F1
#
_cell.length_a   1.000
_cell.length_b   1.000
_cell.length_c   1.000
_cell.angle_alpha   90.00
_cell.angle_beta   90.00
_cell.angle_gamma   90.00
#
_symmetry.space_group_name_H-M   'P 1'
#
loop_
_entity.id
_entity.type
_entity.pdbx_description
1 polymer ?
#
loop_
_entity_poly.entity_id
_entity_poly.type
_entity_poly.pdbx_seq_one_letter_code
_entity_poly.pdbx_strand_id
1 'polypeptide(L)'
;MKGKKPIYVSAEMNTTMEKLWEYTQEPHIHTEWDARFTEISYLEKKEGEPQKFLYKTKIGFGLEIAGEGESIGEIRKDILMQLCSLMKTKMKL
;
A
#
# COMPACT_ATOMS: atom_id res chain seq x y z
N MET A 1 7.99 -1.06 -30.78
CA MET A 1 7.49 -2.24 -30.02
C MET A 1 6.14 -1.87 -29.43
N LYS A 2 5.08 -2.63 -29.68
CA LYS A 2 3.75 -2.37 -29.08
C LYS A 2 3.86 -2.69 -27.58
N GLY A 3 3.63 -1.72 -26.70
CA GLY A 3 3.74 -1.90 -25.25
C GLY A 3 2.82 -3.02 -24.76
N LYS A 4 3.28 -3.81 -23.78
CA LYS A 4 2.42 -4.81 -23.13
C LYS A 4 1.23 -4.09 -22.49
N LYS A 5 0.03 -4.65 -22.63
CA LYS A 5 -1.17 -4.14 -21.95
C LYS A 5 -0.98 -4.26 -20.43
N PRO A 6 -1.38 -3.27 -19.63
CA PRO A 6 -1.29 -3.35 -18.17
C PRO A 6 -2.23 -4.45 -17.64
N ILE A 7 -1.87 -5.02 -16.51
CA ILE A 7 -2.71 -5.96 -15.76
C ILE A 7 -3.45 -5.15 -14.69
N TYR A 8 -4.77 -5.32 -14.61
CA TYR A 8 -5.60 -4.80 -13.53
C TYR A 8 -6.13 -5.98 -12.71
N VAL A 9 -5.98 -5.90 -11.39
CA VAL A 9 -6.47 -6.90 -10.43
C VAL A 9 -7.25 -6.16 -9.35
N SER A 10 -8.41 -6.68 -8.97
CA SER A 10 -9.21 -6.15 -7.87
C SER A 10 -9.81 -7.30 -7.05
N ALA A 11 -10.11 -7.02 -5.79
CA ALA A 11 -10.79 -7.91 -4.87
C ALA A 11 -11.73 -7.09 -3.96
N GLU A 12 -12.89 -7.65 -3.65
CA GLU A 12 -13.80 -7.06 -2.65
C GLU A 12 -13.35 -7.46 -1.24
N MET A 13 -13.35 -6.51 -0.32
CA MET A 13 -12.93 -6.72 1.07
C MET A 13 -13.92 -6.07 2.04
N ASN A 14 -14.36 -6.82 3.04
CA ASN A 14 -15.22 -6.32 4.11
C ASN A 14 -14.39 -5.62 5.20
N THR A 15 -13.91 -4.41 4.92
CA THR A 15 -13.06 -3.61 5.81
C THR A 15 -13.25 -2.12 5.54
N THR A 16 -12.68 -1.25 6.38
CA THR A 16 -12.60 0.19 6.11
C THR A 16 -11.34 0.53 5.31
N MET A 17 -11.33 1.69 4.64
CA MET A 17 -10.15 2.16 3.92
C MET A 17 -8.98 2.44 4.86
N GLU A 18 -9.24 2.92 6.08
CA GLU A 18 -8.22 3.17 7.10
C GLU A 18 -7.54 1.86 7.53
N LYS A 19 -8.32 0.80 7.78
CA LYS A 19 -7.78 -0.50 8.16
C LYS A 19 -7.04 -1.17 7.00
N LEU A 20 -7.58 -1.07 5.78
CA LEU A 20 -6.88 -1.56 4.59
C LEU A 20 -5.54 -0.83 4.39
N TRP A 21 -5.52 0.48 4.64
CA TRP A 21 -4.30 1.28 4.54
C TRP A 21 -3.27 0.88 5.59
N GLU A 22 -3.67 0.78 6.86
CA GLU A 22 -2.79 0.32 7.95
C GLU A 22 -2.14 -1.01 7.59
N TYR A 23 -2.91 -2.00 7.15
CA TYR A 23 -2.38 -3.33 6.82
C TYR A 23 -1.45 -3.35 5.61
N THR A 24 -1.58 -2.36 4.71
CA THR A 24 -0.76 -2.29 3.49
C THR A 24 0.38 -1.28 3.58
N GLN A 25 0.43 -0.44 4.62
CA GLN A 25 1.48 0.56 4.78
C GLN A 25 2.28 0.40 6.09
N GLU A 26 1.75 -0.22 7.14
CA GLU A 26 2.54 -0.46 8.36
C GLU A 26 3.53 -1.61 8.10
N PRO A 27 4.86 -1.37 8.13
CA PRO A 27 5.84 -2.33 7.63
C PRO A 27 5.76 -3.72 8.28
N HIS A 28 5.53 -3.75 9.59
CA HIS A 28 5.45 -4.99 10.36
C HIS A 28 4.18 -5.80 10.08
N ILE A 29 3.08 -5.14 9.69
CA ILE A 29 1.83 -5.81 9.32
C ILE A 29 1.90 -6.25 7.86
N HIS A 30 2.52 -5.43 7.00
CA HIS A 30 2.70 -5.71 5.57
C HIS A 30 3.39 -7.07 5.36
N THR A 31 4.48 -7.31 6.09
CA THR A 31 5.25 -8.56 5.98
C THR A 31 4.45 -9.82 6.31
N GLU A 32 3.35 -9.71 7.08
CA GLU A 32 2.54 -10.88 7.46
C GLU A 32 1.74 -11.48 6.29
N TRP A 33 1.37 -10.68 5.29
CA TRP A 33 0.56 -11.13 4.16
C TRP A 33 1.30 -11.11 2.83
N ASP A 34 2.37 -10.33 2.70
CA ASP A 34 3.16 -10.22 1.48
C ASP A 34 4.42 -11.07 1.54
N ALA A 35 4.30 -12.33 1.11
CA ALA A 35 5.39 -13.31 1.14
C ALA A 35 6.65 -12.91 0.34
N ARG A 36 6.59 -11.84 -0.46
CA ARG A 36 7.76 -11.29 -1.14
C ARG A 36 8.72 -10.64 -0.15
N PHE A 37 8.24 -10.19 1.00
CA PHE A 37 9.03 -9.42 1.96
C PHE A 37 9.08 -10.15 3.30
N THR A 38 10.29 -10.48 3.73
CA THR A 38 10.53 -10.99 5.07
C THR A 38 10.81 -9.86 6.06
N GLU A 39 11.28 -8.71 5.58
CA GLU A 39 11.46 -7.49 6.38
C GLU A 39 11.18 -6.26 5.50
N ILE A 40 10.57 -5.24 6.09
CA ILE A 40 10.39 -3.91 5.50
C ILE A 40 10.73 -2.89 6.56
N SER A 41 11.48 -1.84 6.20
CA SER A 41 11.71 -0.69 7.07
C SER A 41 11.58 0.61 6.29
N TYR A 42 10.80 1.55 6.84
CA TYR A 42 10.62 2.85 6.23
C TYR A 42 11.83 3.73 6.48
N LEU A 43 12.23 4.47 5.44
CA LEU A 43 13.10 5.62 5.59
C LEU A 43 12.27 6.83 6.01
N GLU A 44 12.93 7.82 6.60
CA GLU A 44 12.27 9.06 6.99
C GLU A 44 11.55 9.69 5.79
N LYS A 45 10.25 9.96 5.96
CA LYS A 45 9.43 10.55 4.90
C LYS A 45 9.75 12.02 4.75
N LYS A 46 9.99 12.45 3.51
CA LYS A 46 10.03 13.87 3.14
C LYS A 46 8.66 14.30 2.65
N GLU A 47 8.22 15.46 3.09
CA GLU A 47 6.94 16.03 2.67
C GLU A 47 6.90 16.21 1.14
N GLY A 48 5.81 15.80 0.50
CA GLY A 48 5.64 15.86 -0.95
C GLY A 48 6.37 14.79 -1.76
N GLU A 49 7.16 13.92 -1.14
CA GLU A 49 7.89 12.83 -1.81
C GLU A 49 7.25 11.46 -1.53
N PRO A 50 7.45 10.47 -2.43
CA PRO A 50 7.07 9.09 -2.16
C PRO A 50 7.70 8.56 -0.86
N GLN A 51 6.97 7.70 -0.15
CA GLN A 51 7.51 6.99 1.01
C GLN A 51 8.54 5.97 0.54
N LYS A 52 9.82 6.17 0.88
CA LYS A 52 10.90 5.22 0.58
C LYS A 52 11.03 4.15 1.67
N PHE A 53 11.43 2.96 1.28
CA PHE A 53 11.64 1.86 2.21
C PHE A 53 12.76 0.92 1.77
N LEU A 54 13.39 0.26 2.73
CA LEU A 54 14.26 -0.87 2.51
C LEU A 54 13.45 -2.15 2.66
N TYR A 55 13.74 -3.15 1.85
CA TYR A 55 13.14 -4.47 2.00
C TYR A 55 14.19 -5.56 1.97
N LYS A 56 13.84 -6.70 2.59
CA LYS A 56 14.58 -7.94 2.47
C LYS A 56 13.67 -9.12 2.18
N THR A 57 14.21 -10.08 1.44
CA THR A 57 13.62 -11.40 1.23
C THR A 57 14.65 -12.45 1.62
N LYS A 58 14.44 -13.12 2.75
CA LYS A 58 15.24 -14.29 3.16
C LYS A 58 14.75 -15.51 2.38
N ILE A 59 15.63 -16.12 1.59
CA ILE A 59 15.30 -17.28 0.75
C ILE A 59 15.83 -18.61 1.31
N GLY A 60 16.36 -18.59 2.55
CA GLY A 60 16.88 -19.76 3.26
C GLY A 60 18.40 -19.92 3.13
N PHE A 61 18.97 -20.86 3.90
CA PHE A 61 20.42 -21.17 3.90
C PHE A 61 21.35 -19.96 4.13
N GLY A 62 20.88 -18.97 4.90
CA GLY A 62 21.62 -17.73 5.16
C GLY A 62 21.68 -16.77 3.96
N LEU A 63 20.93 -17.02 2.88
CA LEU A 63 20.84 -16.15 1.72
C LEU A 63 19.68 -15.16 1.86
N GLU A 64 19.94 -13.91 1.49
CA GLU A 64 18.93 -12.85 1.42
C GLU A 64 19.11 -11.98 0.17
N ILE A 65 17.99 -11.43 -0.30
CA ILE A 65 17.93 -10.37 -1.31
C ILE A 65 17.52 -9.10 -0.57
N ALA A 66 18.22 -8.00 -0.79
CA ALA A 66 17.88 -6.70 -0.22
C ALA A 66 17.75 -5.66 -1.33
N GLY A 67 16.88 -4.67 -1.12
CA GLY A 67 16.70 -3.58 -2.06
C GLY A 67 15.95 -2.40 -1.46
N GLU A 68 15.78 -1.37 -2.29
CA GLU A 68 15.02 -0.18 -1.98
C GLU A 68 13.72 -0.16 -2.81
N GLY A 69 12.66 0.39 -2.23
CA GLY A 69 11.39 0.61 -2.90
C GLY A 69 10.75 1.93 -2.50
N GLU A 70 9.68 2.30 -3.21
CA GLU A 70 8.89 3.50 -2.95
C GLU A 70 7.39 3.21 -3.03
N SER A 71 6.62 3.81 -2.11
CA SER A 71 5.17 3.84 -2.12
C SER A 71 4.69 5.27 -2.41
N ILE A 72 3.90 5.41 -3.47
CA ILE A 72 3.33 6.69 -3.94
C ILE A 72 1.89 6.90 -3.47
N GLY A 73 1.33 5.96 -2.70
CA GLY A 73 -0.05 6.05 -2.26
C GLY A 73 -0.24 7.18 -1.24
N GLU A 74 -1.40 7.82 -1.26
CA GLU A 74 -1.80 8.81 -0.26
C GLU A 74 -3.26 8.59 0.17
N ILE A 75 -3.55 8.73 1.47
CA ILE A 75 -4.93 8.92 1.93
C ILE A 75 -5.28 10.41 1.87
N ARG A 76 -6.15 10.75 0.92
CA ARG A 76 -6.75 12.07 0.79
C ARG A 76 -8.06 12.15 1.57
N LYS A 77 -7.97 12.45 2.87
CA LYS A 77 -9.14 12.55 3.76
C LYS A 77 -10.15 13.61 3.29
N ASP A 78 -9.68 14.69 2.67
CA ASP A 78 -10.49 15.75 2.08
C ASP A 78 -11.41 15.22 0.97
N ILE A 79 -10.89 14.37 0.09
CA ILE A 79 -11.66 13.76 -1.00
C ILE A 79 -12.63 12.71 -0.43
N LEU A 80 -12.19 11.88 0.51
CA LEU A 80 -13.02 10.87 1.16
C LEU A 80 -14.24 11.48 1.86
N MET A 81 -14.07 12.59 2.60
CA MET A 81 -15.19 13.27 3.26
C MET A 81 -16.20 13.83 2.25
N GLN A 82 -15.73 14.41 1.14
CA GLN A 82 -16.60 14.93 0.09
C GLN A 82 -17.39 13.81 -0.62
N LEU A 83 -16.73 12.69 -0.94
CA LEU A 83 -17.39 11.53 -1.55
C LEU A 83 -18.40 10.89 -0.61
N CYS A 84 -18.08 10.73 0.68
CA CYS A 84 -19.03 10.23 1.68
C CYS A 84 -20.24 11.15 1.83
N SER A 85 -20.04 12.47 1.82
CA SER A 85 -21.13 13.45 1.85
C SER A 85 -22.01 13.35 0.58
N LEU A 86 -21.39 13.22 -0.59
CA LEU A 86 -22.08 13.03 -1.86
C LEU A 86 -22.88 11.73 -1.90
N MET A 87 -22.29 10.62 -1.41
CA MET A 87 -22.95 9.32 -1.31
C MET A 87 -24.16 9.38 -0.38
N LYS A 88 -24.04 9.99 0.81
CA LYS A 88 -25.20 10.19 1.72
C LYS A 88 -26.33 10.97 1.04
N THR A 89 -25.98 12.03 0.31
CA THR A 89 -26.97 12.88 -0.38
C THR A 89 -27.66 12.15 -1.55
N LYS A 90 -26.93 11.29 -2.29
CA LYS A 90 -27.47 10.54 -3.44
C LYS A 90 -28.20 9.24 -3.06
N MET A 91 -27.80 8.57 -1.97
CA MET A 91 -28.38 7.28 -1.57
C MET A 91 -29.62 7.40 -0.67
N LYS A 92 -30.03 8.60 -0.24
CA LYS A 92 -31.11 8.81 0.75
C LYS A 92 -30.98 7.84 1.94
N LEU A 93 -29.87 7.95 2.67
CA LEU A 93 -29.78 7.51 4.06
C LEU A 93 -30.02 8.73 4.96
#